data_AF-A0A529A4R7-F1
#
_entry.id   AF-A0A529A4R7-F1
#
_cell.length_a   1.000
_cell.length_b   1.000
_cell.length_c   1.000
_cell.angle_alpha   90.00
_cell.angle_beta   90.00
_cell.angle_gamma   90.00
#
_symmetry.space_group_name_H-M   'P 1'
#
loop_
_entity.id
_entity.type
_entity.pdbx_description
1 polymer ?
#
loop_
_entity_poly.entity_id
_entity_poly.type
_entity_poly.pdbx_seq_one_letter_code
_entity_poly.pdbx_strand_id
1 'polypeptide(L)' 'AVATALTNVFDIAPENMETQGYGEQYLKVETQEPERENRRVAIRRITPLVAPVASSE' A
#
# COMPACT_ATOMS: atom_id res chain seq x y z
N ALA A 1 9.98 7.54 -0.10
CA ALA A 1 9.41 8.22 -1.28
C ALA A 1 7.88 8.20 -1.25
N VAL A 2 7.21 7.05 -1.40
CA VAL A 2 5.73 7.00 -1.43
C VAL A 2 5.10 7.46 -0.11
N ALA A 3 5.55 6.96 1.04
CA ALA A 3 5.05 7.40 2.35
C ALA A 3 5.19 8.93 2.54
N THR A 4 6.34 9.48 2.16
CA THR A 4 6.59 10.93 2.18
C THR A 4 5.60 11.70 1.31
N ALA A 5 5.28 11.19 0.12
CA ALA A 5 4.27 11.81 -0.75
C ALA A 5 2.87 11.75 -0.13
N LEU A 6 2.51 10.64 0.52
CA LEU A 6 1.22 10.52 1.21
C LEU A 6 1.07 11.51 2.35
N THR A 7 2.12 11.72 3.15
CA THR A 7 2.12 12.75 4.19
C THR A 7 2.02 14.15 3.60
N ASN A 8 2.85 14.48 2.61
CA ASN A 8 2.94 15.86 2.12
C ASN A 8 1.74 16.30 1.25
N VAL A 9 1.09 15.36 0.57
CA VAL A 9 0.00 15.67 -0.38
C VAL A 9 -1.37 15.45 0.25
N PHE A 10 -1.50 14.51 1.20
CA PHE A 10 -2.78 14.11 1.76
C PHE A 10 -2.85 14.24 3.29
N ASP A 11 -1.84 14.85 3.92
CA ASP A 11 -1.76 15.07 5.37
C ASP A 11 -1.96 13.78 6.21
N ILE A 12 -1.58 12.63 5.66
CA ILE A 12 -1.61 11.37 6.40
C ILE A 12 -0.46 11.36 7.39
N ALA A 13 -0.80 11.39 8.67
CA ALA A 13 0.17 11.37 9.75
C ALA A 13 1.06 10.11 9.67
N PRO A 14 2.39 10.25 9.75
CA PRO A 14 3.33 9.13 9.55
C PRO A 14 3.15 8.01 10.58
N GLU A 15 2.69 8.31 11.80
CA GLU A 15 2.36 7.33 12.83
C GLU A 15 1.22 6.37 12.43
N ASN A 16 0.40 6.75 11.44
CA ASN A 16 -0.68 5.92 10.91
C ASN A 16 -0.24 5.03 9.74
N MET A 17 1.05 5.02 9.40
CA MET A 17 1.58 4.28 8.24
C MET A 17 2.74 3.37 8.64
N GLU A 18 2.79 2.20 8.01
CA GLU A 18 3.91 1.28 8.10
C GLU A 18 4.41 0.96 6.69
N THR A 19 5.71 1.07 6.46
CA THR A 19 6.31 0.77 5.15
C THR A 19 7.07 -0.54 5.23
N GLN A 20 6.73 -1.48 4.36
CA GLN A 20 7.36 -2.80 4.29
C GLN A 20 7.98 -3.02 2.91
N GLY A 21 9.22 -3.51 2.89
CA GLY A 21 9.96 -3.81 1.67
C GLY A 21 10.06 -5.32 1.45
N TYR A 22 9.32 -5.85 0.48
CA TYR A 22 9.28 -7.28 0.18
C TYR A 22 10.32 -7.75 -0.84
N GLY A 23 11.08 -6.85 -1.46
CA GLY A 23 12.07 -7.20 -2.49
C GLY A 23 11.44 -7.99 -3.65
N GLU A 24 11.98 -9.18 -3.93
CA GLU A 24 11.49 -10.10 -4.96
C GLU A 24 10.44 -11.10 -4.44
N GLN A 25 9.99 -10.95 -3.19
CA GLN A 25 8.91 -11.78 -2.65
C GLN A 25 7.56 -11.27 -3.15
N TYR A 26 6.63 -12.17 -3.45
CA TYR A 26 5.27 -11.85 -3.91
C TYR A 26 5.22 -11.03 -5.21
N LEU A 27 5.95 -11.52 -6.22
CA LEU A 27 5.93 -10.95 -7.57
C LEU A 27 4.49 -10.92 -8.13
N LYS A 28 4.19 -9.90 -8.94
CA LYS A 28 2.90 -9.84 -9.67
C LYS A 28 2.91 -10.81 -10.83
N VAL A 29 4.05 -10.85 -11.53
CA VAL A 29 4.34 -11.78 -12.60
C VAL A 29 5.48 -12.67 -12.11
N GLU A 30 5.26 -13.98 -12.05
CA GLU A 30 6.23 -14.96 -11.58
C GLU A 30 7.36 -15.14 -12.60
N THR A 31 8.33 -14.23 -12.57
CA THR A 31 9.49 -14.25 -13.46
C THR A 31 10.73 -13.71 -12.76
N GLN A 32 11.88 -14.32 -13.07
CA GLN A 32 13.20 -13.89 -12.58
C GLN A 32 13.85 -12.85 -13.52
N GLU A 33 13.22 -12.58 -14.67
CA GLU A 33 13.68 -11.55 -15.60
C GLU A 33 13.32 -10.14 -15.09
N PRO A 34 13.98 -9.07 -15.59
CA PRO A 34 13.69 -7.69 -15.21
C PRO A 34 12.27 -7.18 -15.58
N GLU A 35 11.24 -7.57 -14.84
CA GLU A 35 9.84 -7.19 -15.11
C GLU A 35 9.46 -5.84 -14.46
N ARG A 36 8.90 -4.92 -15.25
CA ARG A 36 8.46 -3.59 -14.80
C ARG A 36 7.26 -3.65 -13.88
N GLU A 37 6.33 -4.56 -14.12
CA GLU A 37 5.14 -4.72 -13.27
C GLU A 37 5.48 -5.18 -11.84
N ASN A 38 6.61 -5.86 -11.67
CA ASN A 38 7.09 -6.28 -10.35
C ASN A 38 7.66 -5.12 -9.54
N ARG A 39 8.13 -4.04 -10.18
CA ARG A 39 8.63 -2.83 -9.53
C ARG A 39 7.47 -1.93 -9.12
N ARG A 40 6.74 -2.34 -8.08
CA ARG A 40 5.51 -1.68 -7.61
C ARG A 40 5.50 -1.45 -6.10
N VAL A 41 4.64 -0.54 -5.68
CA VAL A 41 4.24 -0.35 -4.28
C VAL A 41 2.73 -0.61 -4.19
N ALA A 42 2.31 -1.36 -3.17
CA ALA A 42 0.90 -1.58 -2.86
C ALA A 42 0.54 -0.84 -1.57
N ILE A 43 -0.70 -0.35 -1.48
CA ILE A 43 -1.22 0.33 -0.29
C ILE A 43 -2.41 -0.47 0.22
N ARG A 44 -2.43 -0.76 1.52
CA ARG A 44 -3.53 -1.48 2.18
C ARG A 44 -3.93 -0.73 3.45
N ARG A 45 -5.24 -0.58 3.66
CA ARG A 45 -5.80 -0.06 4.92
C ARG A 45 -5.84 -1.17 5.96
N ILE A 46 -5.17 -0.98 7.10
CA ILE A 46 -5.11 -1.97 8.19
C ILE A 46 -6.28 -1.81 9.15
N THR A 47 -6.50 -0.58 9.65
CA THR A 47 -7.62 -0.23 10.52
C THR A 47 -8.63 0.62 9.74
N PRO A 48 -9.87 0.15 9.53
CA PRO A 48 -10.91 1.00 8.96
C PRO A 48 -11.34 2.05 10.00
N LEU A 49 -11.25 3.32 9.63
CA LEU A 49 -11.77 4.43 10.46
C LEU A 49 -13.30 4.53 10.41
N VAL A 50 -13.93 3.91 9.42
CA VAL A 50 -15.38 3.88 9.23
C VAL A 50 -15.80 2.42 9.22
N ALA A 51 -16.61 2.01 10.19
CA ALA A 51 -17.28 0.73 10.13
C ALA A 51 -18.06 0.68 8.82
N PRO A 52 -18.05 -0.43 8.06
CA PRO A 52 -18.93 -0.55 6.91
C PRO A 52 -20.33 -0.23 7.41
N VAL A 53 -20.96 0.81 6.87
CA VAL A 53 -22.40 0.99 7.00
C VAL A 53 -22.95 -0.31 6.42
N ALA A 54 -23.40 -1.19 7.32
CA ALA A 54 -24.17 -2.33 6.91
C ALA A 54 -25.26 -1.75 6.02
N SER A 55 -25.21 -2.08 4.73
CA SER A 55 -26.30 -1.76 3.82
C SER A 55 -27.53 -2.39 4.43
N SER A 56 -28.32 -1.56 5.11
CA SER A 56 -29.64 -1.91 5.58
C SER A 56 -30.49 -2.12 4.33
N GLU A 57 -30.58 -3.37 3.90
CA GLU A 57 -31.73 -3.86 3.13
C GLU A 57 -32.96 -3.97 4.04
#